data_AF-A0A812KC80-F1
#
_entry.id   AF-A0A812KC80-F1
#
_cell.length_a   1.000
_cell.length_b   1.000
_cell.length_c   1.000
_cell.angle_alpha   90.00
_cell.angle_beta   90.00
_cell.angle_gamma   90.00
#
_symmetry.space_group_name_H-M   'P 1'
#
loop_
_entity.id
_entity.type
_entity.pdbx_description
1 polymer ?
#
loop_
_entity_poly.entity_id
_entity_poly.type
_entity_poly.pdbx_seq_one_letter_code
_entity_poly.pdbx_strand_id
1 'polypeptide(L)'
;VIMCSQEPIFWCAGNMDGDFPGSGLFTPYCPEGESHLEIYSVTAGLSMFLYWLLIMDLSIFSMQISAFVLVCGRVLGELALFLTSLGFLILAFATSVSAISHQLPDFS
;
A
#
# COMPACT_ATOMS: atom_id res chain seq x y z
N VAL A 1 -6.47 -8.07 -13.93
CA VAL A 1 -6.02 -7.53 -15.23
C VAL A 1 -4.67 -6.85 -15.11
N ILE A 2 -4.51 -5.83 -14.26
CA ILE A 2 -3.24 -5.11 -14.08
C ILE A 2 -2.11 -6.08 -13.65
N MET A 3 -2.37 -6.96 -12.70
CA MET A 3 -1.40 -7.98 -12.27
C MET A 3 -0.94 -8.85 -13.44
N CYS A 4 -1.87 -9.43 -14.21
CA CYS A 4 -1.57 -10.27 -15.38
C CYS A 4 -0.79 -9.52 -16.50
N SER A 5 -1.04 -8.23 -16.70
CA SER A 5 -0.31 -7.44 -17.70
C SER A 5 1.11 -7.04 -17.27
N GLN A 6 1.38 -7.09 -15.97
CA GLN A 6 2.64 -6.67 -15.36
C GLN A 6 3.46 -7.89 -14.88
N GLU A 7 3.11 -9.10 -15.31
CA GLU A 7 3.84 -10.30 -14.89
C GLU A 7 5.23 -10.33 -15.52
N PRO A 8 6.30 -10.40 -14.72
CA PRO A 8 7.68 -10.35 -15.22
C PRO A 8 7.99 -11.54 -16.14
N ILE A 9 7.32 -12.69 -15.96
CA ILE A 9 7.45 -13.87 -16.82
C ILE A 9 7.10 -13.59 -18.28
N PHE A 10 6.07 -12.77 -18.56
CA PHE A 10 5.70 -12.46 -19.95
C PHE A 10 6.69 -11.50 -20.61
N TRP A 11 7.24 -10.58 -19.83
CA TRP A 11 8.25 -9.64 -20.32
C TRP A 11 9.62 -10.31 -20.52
N CYS A 12 9.96 -11.30 -19.68
CA CYS A 12 11.18 -12.09 -19.81
C CYS A 12 11.06 -13.27 -20.79
N ALA A 13 9.87 -13.55 -21.33
CA ALA A 13 9.64 -14.68 -22.25
C ALA A 13 10.45 -14.59 -23.56
N GLY A 14 10.88 -13.38 -23.96
CA GLY A 14 11.72 -13.17 -25.14
C GLY A 14 13.22 -13.44 -24.93
N ASN A 15 13.68 -13.46 -23.67
CA ASN A 15 15.10 -13.56 -23.31
C ASN A 15 15.43 -14.91 -22.65
N MET A 16 14.86 -16.00 -23.16
CA MET A 16 15.01 -17.35 -22.60
C MET A 16 16.45 -17.87 -22.60
N ASP A 17 17.25 -17.48 -23.59
CA ASP A 17 18.64 -17.92 -23.79
C ASP A 17 19.67 -16.83 -23.41
N GLY A 18 19.28 -15.83 -22.61
CA GLY A 18 20.16 -14.71 -22.25
C GLY A 18 21.32 -15.08 -21.33
N ASP A 19 22.37 -14.27 -21.34
CA ASP A 19 23.61 -14.50 -20.55
C ASP A 19 23.58 -13.69 -19.25
N PHE A 20 22.64 -14.03 -18.36
CA PHE A 20 22.45 -13.38 -17.05
C PHE A 20 22.21 -14.42 -15.94
N PRO A 21 22.56 -14.10 -14.68
CA PRO A 21 22.46 -15.06 -13.58
C PRO A 21 21.00 -15.48 -13.35
N GLY A 22 20.71 -16.76 -13.57
CA GLY A 22 19.35 -17.31 -13.48
C GLY A 22 18.60 -17.37 -14.82
N SER A 23 19.28 -17.24 -15.95
CA SER A 23 18.70 -17.48 -17.27
C SER A 23 18.21 -18.92 -17.44
N GLY A 24 17.05 -19.05 -18.09
CA GLY A 24 16.32 -20.30 -18.22
C GLY A 24 14.83 -20.05 -18.48
N LEU A 25 14.12 -21.10 -18.86
CA LEU A 25 12.68 -21.05 -19.07
C LEU A 25 11.97 -20.60 -17.77
N PHE A 26 11.12 -19.58 -17.86
CA PHE A 26 10.41 -18.95 -16.73
C PHE A 26 11.27 -18.16 -15.74
N THR A 27 12.39 -17.60 -16.16
CA THR A 27 13.12 -16.63 -15.32
C THR A 27 12.26 -15.37 -15.06
N PRO A 28 12.11 -14.93 -13.80
CA PRO A 28 11.49 -13.65 -13.46
C PRO A 28 12.51 -12.49 -13.47
N TYR A 29 13.79 -12.79 -13.73
CA TYR A 29 14.88 -11.82 -13.70
C TYR A 29 15.45 -11.64 -15.10
N CYS A 30 15.10 -10.51 -15.73
CA CYS A 30 15.65 -10.05 -17.00
C CYS A 30 15.69 -8.51 -17.01
N PRO A 31 16.57 -7.88 -17.82
CA PRO A 31 16.71 -6.42 -17.83
C PRO A 31 15.41 -5.69 -18.23
N GLU A 32 14.60 -6.28 -19.09
CA GLU A 32 13.29 -5.74 -19.49
C GLU A 32 12.24 -5.85 -18.38
N GLY A 33 12.35 -6.87 -17.52
CA GLY A 33 11.40 -7.16 -16.44
C GLY A 33 11.65 -6.34 -15.17
N GLU A 34 12.85 -5.76 -15.00
CA GLU A 34 13.24 -5.06 -13.76
C GLU A 34 12.29 -3.91 -13.42
N SER A 35 11.90 -3.12 -14.42
CA SER A 35 10.97 -1.99 -14.25
C SER A 35 9.54 -2.41 -13.85
N HIS A 36 9.16 -3.65 -14.13
CA HIS A 36 7.81 -4.17 -13.87
C HIS A 36 7.68 -4.83 -12.48
N LEU A 37 8.81 -5.20 -11.84
CA LEU A 37 8.82 -5.88 -10.54
C LEU A 37 8.22 -5.02 -9.43
N GLU A 38 8.51 -3.73 -9.38
CA GLU A 38 8.00 -2.83 -8.34
C GLU A 38 6.48 -2.68 -8.42
N ILE A 39 5.96 -2.40 -9.62
CA ILE A 39 4.52 -2.22 -9.87
C ILE A 39 3.78 -3.53 -9.60
N TYR A 40 4.35 -4.66 -10.04
CA TYR A 40 3.80 -5.98 -9.78
C TYR A 40 3.74 -6.28 -8.27
N SER A 41 4.81 -6.01 -7.52
CA SER A 41 4.87 -6.25 -6.08
C SER A 41 3.84 -5.44 -5.29
N VAL A 42 3.73 -4.13 -5.59
CA VAL A 42 2.73 -3.26 -4.95
C VAL A 42 1.31 -3.73 -5.28
N THR A 43 1.05 -4.07 -6.54
CA THR A 43 -0.26 -4.55 -6.98
C THR A 43 -0.62 -5.90 -6.37
N ALA A 44 0.36 -6.81 -6.25
CA ALA A 44 0.19 -8.10 -5.61
C ALA A 44 -0.10 -7.94 -4.11
N GLY A 45 0.63 -7.08 -3.41
CA GLY A 45 0.37 -6.73 -2.02
C GLY A 45 -1.03 -6.17 -1.80
N LEU A 46 -1.47 -5.26 -2.68
CA LEU A 46 -2.83 -4.71 -2.64
C LEU A 46 -3.89 -5.78 -2.88
N SER A 47 -3.67 -6.70 -3.83
CA SER A 47 -4.60 -7.79 -4.11
C SER A 47 -4.76 -8.74 -2.91
N MET A 48 -3.68 -9.08 -2.21
CA MET A 48 -3.72 -9.87 -0.99
C MET A 48 -4.48 -9.15 0.12
N PHE A 49 -4.25 -7.85 0.30
CA PHE A 49 -5.00 -7.05 1.27
C PHE A 49 -6.51 -7.05 0.97
N LEU A 50 -6.90 -6.84 -0.28
CA LEU A 50 -8.31 -6.89 -0.71
C LEU A 50 -8.92 -8.28 -0.50
N TYR A 51 -8.16 -9.34 -0.74
CA TYR A 51 -8.60 -10.71 -0.48
C TYR A 51 -8.89 -10.95 1.00
N TRP A 52 -8.04 -10.45 1.90
CA TRP A 52 -8.28 -10.49 3.34
C TRP A 52 -9.52 -9.70 3.76
N LEU A 53 -9.75 -8.53 3.18
CA LEU A 53 -10.98 -7.77 3.42
C LEU A 53 -12.23 -8.53 2.95
N LEU A 54 -12.16 -9.22 1.82
CA LEU A 54 -13.25 -10.03 1.31
C LEU A 54 -13.54 -11.23 2.24
N ILE A 55 -12.50 -11.86 2.79
CA ILE A 55 -12.67 -12.90 3.82
C ILE A 55 -13.34 -12.33 5.07
N MET A 56 -12.98 -11.11 5.50
CA MET A 56 -13.65 -10.46 6.62
C MET A 56 -15.13 -10.19 6.34
N ASP A 57 -15.50 -9.78 5.13
CA ASP A 57 -16.91 -9.62 4.73
C ASP A 57 -17.64 -10.98 4.71
N LEU A 58 -17.01 -12.01 4.14
CA LEU A 58 -17.55 -13.38 4.13
C LEU A 58 -17.74 -13.95 5.54
N SER A 59 -16.93 -13.51 6.52
CA SER A 59 -17.04 -13.93 7.91
C SER A 59 -18.37 -13.53 8.57
N ILE A 60 -19.16 -12.64 7.95
CA ILE A 60 -20.51 -12.27 8.40
C ILE A 60 -21.47 -13.46 8.43
N PHE A 61 -21.20 -14.50 7.64
CA PHE A 61 -21.99 -15.74 7.63
C PHE A 61 -21.88 -16.56 8.92
N SER A 62 -20.88 -16.29 9.77
CA SER A 62 -20.76 -16.89 11.10
C SER A 62 -21.18 -15.88 12.17
N MET A 63 -22.27 -16.20 12.90
CA MET A 63 -22.88 -15.28 13.88
C MET A 63 -21.96 -14.89 15.04
N GLN A 64 -20.96 -15.72 15.39
CA GLN A 64 -19.98 -15.39 16.42
C GLN A 64 -18.88 -14.45 15.91
N ILE A 65 -18.41 -14.66 14.68
CA ILE A 65 -17.31 -13.88 14.10
C ILE A 65 -17.83 -12.52 13.62
N SER A 66 -19.05 -12.46 13.11
CA SER A 66 -19.69 -11.22 12.65
C SER A 66 -19.88 -10.20 13.77
N ALA A 67 -20.28 -10.64 14.98
CA ALA A 67 -20.43 -9.77 16.13
C ALA A 67 -19.08 -9.13 16.54
N PHE A 68 -17.99 -9.89 16.47
CA PHE A 68 -16.65 -9.38 16.75
C PHE A 68 -16.20 -8.33 15.71
N VAL A 69 -16.35 -8.63 14.41
CA VAL A 69 -16.00 -7.69 13.33
C VAL A 69 -16.83 -6.41 13.42
N LEU A 70 -18.11 -6.50 13.79
CA LEU A 70 -18.98 -5.34 13.98
C LEU A 70 -18.49 -4.42 15.12
N VAL A 71 -18.05 -5.00 16.24
CA VAL A 71 -17.48 -4.25 17.36
C VAL A 71 -16.14 -3.61 16.95
N CYS A 72 -15.27 -4.35 16.27
CA CYS A 72 -14.03 -3.81 15.72
C CYS A 72 -14.31 -2.61 14.79
N GLY A 73 -15.30 -2.72 13.89
CA GLY A 73 -15.68 -1.63 13.00
C GLY A 73 -16.16 -0.37 13.74
N ARG A 74 -16.94 -0.53 14.82
CA ARG A 74 -17.36 0.57 15.70
C ARG A 74 -16.17 1.27 16.35
N VAL A 75 -15.23 0.51 16.90
CA VAL A 75 -14.00 1.05 17.53
C VAL A 75 -13.11 1.73 16.50
N LEU A 76 -13.02 1.19 15.28
CA LEU A 76 -12.25 1.78 14.18
C LEU A 76 -12.77 3.16 13.78
N GLY A 77 -14.09 3.37 13.83
CA GLY A 77 -14.72 4.68 13.63
C GLY A 77 -14.28 5.71 14.67
N GLU A 78 -14.29 5.34 15.96
CA GLU A 78 -13.82 6.19 17.05
C GLU A 78 -12.32 6.51 16.92
N LEU A 79 -11.50 5.52 16.56
CA LEU A 79 -10.07 5.71 16.31
C LEU A 79 -9.81 6.64 15.12
N ALA A 80 -10.57 6.53 14.04
CA ALA A 80 -10.43 7.42 12.89
C ALA A 80 -10.74 8.88 13.26
N LEU A 81 -11.79 9.08 14.07
CA LEU A 81 -12.19 10.40 14.57
C LEU A 81 -11.11 11.00 15.50
N PHE A 82 -10.55 10.17 16.39
CA PHE A 82 -9.43 10.54 17.24
C PHE A 82 -8.18 10.93 16.45
N LEU A 83 -7.77 10.11 15.47
CA LEU A 83 -6.61 10.39 14.61
C LEU A 83 -6.80 11.65 13.78
N THR A 84 -8.02 11.90 13.29
CA THR A 84 -8.34 13.11 12.53
C THR A 84 -8.18 14.35 13.40
N SER A 85 -8.73 14.32 14.63
CA SER A 85 -8.57 15.40 15.61
C SER A 85 -7.10 15.66 15.96
N LEU A 86 -6.34 14.58 16.21
CA LEU A 86 -4.91 14.65 16.49
C LEU A 86 -4.12 15.23 15.30
N GLY A 87 -4.49 14.88 14.07
CA GLY A 87 -3.93 15.46 12.85
C GLY A 87 -4.15 16.98 12.76
N PHE A 88 -5.38 17.45 13.03
CA PHE A 88 -5.67 18.89 13.09
C PHE A 88 -4.86 19.61 14.16
N LEU A 89 -4.71 18.99 15.33
CA LEU A 89 -3.92 19.55 16.42
C LEU A 89 -2.45 19.67 16.02
N ILE A 90 -1.86 18.62 15.45
CA ILE A 90 -0.47 18.66 14.95
C ILE A 90 -0.30 19.77 13.91
N LEU A 91 -1.21 19.89 12.95
CA LEU A 91 -1.16 20.95 11.94
C LEU A 91 -1.26 22.34 12.56
N ALA A 92 -2.17 22.54 13.52
CA ALA A 92 -2.32 23.82 14.22
C ALA A 92 -1.04 24.20 14.97
N PHE A 93 -0.42 23.27 15.69
CA PHE A 93 0.87 23.49 16.37
C PHE A 93 2.02 23.69 15.37
N ALA A 94 2.06 22.95 14.27
CA ALA A 94 3.08 23.11 13.23
C ALA A 94 2.98 24.51 12.59
N THR A 95 1.77 25.01 12.33
CA THR A 95 1.57 26.35 11.78
C THR A 95 1.95 27.45 12.76
N SER A 96 1.66 27.31 14.06
CA SER A 96 2.06 28.30 15.06
C SER A 96 3.58 28.37 15.25
N VAL A 97 4.27 27.21 15.25
CA VAL A 97 5.74 27.14 15.27
C VAL A 97 6.35 27.69 13.97
N SER A 98 5.70 27.46 12.81
CA SER A 98 6.17 28.04 11.55
C SER A 98 6.03 29.57 11.55
N ALA A 99 4.96 30.11 12.12
CA ALA A 99 4.75 31.55 12.24
C ALA A 99 5.78 32.22 13.15
N ILE A 100 6.19 31.57 14.25
CA ILE A 100 7.21 32.12 15.16
C ILE A 100 8.62 32.06 14.60
N SER A 101 8.91 31.08 13.73
CA SER A 101 10.23 30.88 13.12
C SER A 101 10.47 31.75 11.87
N HIS A 102 9.43 32.42 11.37
CA HIS A 102 9.55 33.45 10.34
C HIS A 102 10.08 34.77 10.95
N GLN A 103 11.36 34.82 11.31
CA GLN A 103 12.06 36.09 11.49
C GLN A 103 12.36 36.67 10.10
N LEU A 104 11.62 37.70 9.70
CA LEU A 104 11.92 38.43 8.47
C LEU A 104 13.23 39.22 8.67
N PRO A 105 14.22 39.07 7.77
CA PRO A 105 15.47 39.86 7.82
C PRO A 105 15.27 41.36 7.57
N ASP A 106 14.05 41.82 7.24
CA ASP A 106 13.72 43.22 6.97
C ASP A 106 13.33 44.06 8.21
N PHE A 107 13.30 43.47 9.43
CA PHE A 107 12.95 44.19 10.67
C PHE A 107 14.07 44.25 11.73
N SER A 108 15.34 44.09 11.34
CA SER A 108 16.51 44.31 12.21
C SER A 108 17.35 45.49 11.76
#